data_AF-A0A380HBS0-F1
#
_entry.id   AF-A0A380HBS0-F1
#
_cell.length_a   1.000
_cell.length_b   1.000
_cell.length_c   1.000
_cell.angle_alpha   90.00
_cell.angle_beta   90.00
_cell.angle_gamma   90.00
#
_symmetry.space_group_name_H-M   'P 1'
#
loop_
_entity.id
_entity.type
_entity.pdbx_description
1 polymer ?
#
loop_
_entity_poly.entity_id
_entity_poly.type
_entity_poly.pdbx_seq_one_letter_code
_entity_poly.pdbx_strand_id
1 'polypeptide(L)'
;MNFDNYIFDFDGTLADTTSCHVYATQQAFKKLKLEEPSVDKILEALDVSLDESFKIVANQELTEQELKQLVHTYHIYYSEYEIHYLKEYSGIS
;
A
#
# COMPACT_ATOMS: atom_id res chain seq x y z
N MET A 1 8.85 -35.93 4.88
CA MET A 1 7.53 -35.28 5.08
C MET A 1 7.06 -34.86 3.70
N ASN A 2 5.94 -35.40 3.22
CA ASN A 2 5.25 -34.88 2.05
C ASN A 2 4.21 -33.89 2.58
N PHE A 3 4.25 -32.66 2.08
CA PHE A 3 3.20 -31.68 2.32
C PHE A 3 2.27 -31.68 1.10
N ASP A 4 1.00 -32.00 1.30
CA ASP A 4 0.00 -32.09 0.23
C ASP A 4 -0.59 -30.73 -0.16
N ASN A 5 -0.36 -29.68 0.64
CA ASN A 5 -0.84 -28.33 0.35
C ASN A 5 0.17 -27.29 0.85
N TYR A 6 0.45 -26.31 0.00
CA TYR A 6 1.19 -25.11 0.33
C TYR A 6 0.22 -23.93 0.28
N ILE A 7 0.06 -23.22 1.39
CA ILE A 7 -0.68 -21.95 1.44
C ILE A 7 0.38 -20.86 1.40
N PHE A 8 0.42 -20.11 0.30
CA PHE A 8 1.29 -18.95 0.14
C PHE A 8 0.51 -17.70 0.50
N ASP A 9 1.08 -16.87 1.37
CA ASP A 9 0.66 -15.50 1.53
C ASP A 9 1.09 -14.70 0.29
N PHE A 10 0.25 -13.79 -0.21
CA PHE A 10 0.58 -13.01 -1.42
C PHE A 10 1.39 -11.76 -1.04
N ASP A 11 0.97 -11.08 0.03
CA ASP A 11 1.63 -9.87 0.53
C ASP A 11 2.95 -10.22 1.22
N GLY A 12 4.05 -9.63 0.74
CA GLY A 12 5.38 -9.78 1.34
C GLY A 12 6.09 -11.13 1.11
N THR A 13 5.45 -12.15 0.51
CA THR A 13 6.08 -13.47 0.23
C THR A 13 6.32 -13.74 -1.26
N LEU A 14 5.44 -13.28 -2.16
CA LEU A 14 5.56 -13.51 -3.61
C LEU A 14 5.82 -12.23 -4.44
N ALA A 15 5.59 -11.06 -3.84
CA ALA A 15 5.95 -9.77 -4.41
C ALA A 15 6.25 -8.72 -3.33
N ASP A 16 7.08 -7.71 -3.65
CA ASP A 16 7.29 -6.55 -2.79
C ASP A 16 6.10 -5.58 -2.88
N THR A 17 4.98 -5.98 -2.27
CA THR A 17 3.76 -5.16 -2.18
C THR A 17 3.95 -4.00 -1.22
N THR A 18 4.88 -4.10 -0.26
CA THR A 18 5.29 -3.04 0.65
C THR A 18 5.73 -1.78 -0.08
N SER A 19 6.63 -1.92 -1.08
CA SER A 19 7.05 -0.80 -1.92
C SER A 19 5.89 -0.18 -2.70
N CYS A 20 4.91 -0.98 -3.13
CA CYS A 20 3.70 -0.50 -3.80
C CYS A 20 2.82 0.33 -2.85
N HIS A 21 2.61 -0.15 -1.62
CA HIS A 21 1.87 0.58 -0.58
C HIS A 21 2.50 1.93 -0.23
N VAL A 22 3.82 1.95 -0.04
CA VAL A 22 4.57 3.17 0.27
C VAL A 22 4.45 4.18 -0.86
N TYR A 23 4.73 3.75 -2.10
CA TYR A 23 4.64 4.62 -3.27
C TYR A 23 3.22 5.18 -3.45
N ALA A 24 2.21 4.31 -3.45
CA ALA A 24 0.83 4.71 -3.68
C ALA A 24 0.31 5.68 -2.62
N THR A 25 0.65 5.43 -1.35
CA THR A 25 0.26 6.31 -0.24
C THR A 25 0.90 7.69 -0.37
N GLN A 26 2.22 7.76 -0.61
CA GLN A 26 2.91 9.05 -0.77
C GLN A 26 2.38 9.84 -1.98
N GLN A 27 2.17 9.18 -3.12
CA GLN A 27 1.62 9.84 -4.30
C GLN A 27 0.17 10.32 -4.08
N ALA A 28 -0.66 9.55 -3.36
CA ALA A 28 -2.02 9.96 -3.03
C ALA A 28 -2.03 11.22 -2.15
N PHE A 29 -1.22 11.24 -1.08
CA PHE A 29 -1.10 12.42 -0.20
C PHE A 29 -0.58 13.64 -0.96
N LYS A 30 0.46 13.46 -1.77
CA LYS A 30 1.02 14.51 -2.62
C LYS A 30 0.01 15.07 -3.61
N LYS A 31 -0.78 14.21 -4.25
CA LYS A 31 -1.80 14.60 -5.23
C LYS A 31 -2.89 15.48 -4.60
N LEU A 32 -3.25 15.17 -3.37
CA LEU A 32 -4.22 15.94 -2.58
C LEU A 32 -3.58 17.15 -1.85
N LYS A 33 -2.29 17.42 -2.06
CA LYS A 33 -1.52 18.49 -1.41
C LYS A 33 -1.48 18.36 0.12
N LEU A 34 -1.52 17.14 0.61
CA LEU A 34 -1.32 16.79 2.01
C LEU A 34 0.18 16.54 2.25
N GLU A 35 0.58 16.59 3.52
CA GLU A 35 1.95 16.24 3.91
C GLU A 35 2.20 14.74 3.66
N GLU A 36 3.25 14.42 2.92
CA GLU A 36 3.59 13.03 2.58
C GLU A 36 4.01 12.28 3.86
N PRO A 37 3.37 11.16 4.22
CA PRO A 37 3.78 10.38 5.38
C PRO A 37 5.13 9.70 5.16
N SER A 38 5.89 9.57 6.25
CA SER A 38 7.15 8.82 6.26
C SER A 38 6.90 7.34 6.01
N VAL A 39 7.87 6.65 5.39
CA VAL A 39 7.82 5.20 5.14
C VAL A 39 7.48 4.43 6.41
N ASP A 40 8.18 4.69 7.54
CA ASP A 40 7.96 3.97 8.79
C ASP A 40 6.51 4.04 9.28
N LYS A 41 5.91 5.24 9.29
CA LYS A 41 4.48 5.43 9.62
C LYS A 41 3.55 4.64 8.70
N ILE A 42 3.85 4.58 7.40
CA ILE A 42 3.04 3.82 6.44
C ILE A 42 3.11 2.33 6.78
N LEU A 43 4.31 1.82 7.06
CA LEU A 43 4.53 0.41 7.41
C LEU A 43 3.82 0.02 8.71
N GLU A 44 3.88 0.87 9.73
CA GLU A 44 3.17 0.66 11.01
C GLU A 44 1.64 0.61 10.85
N ALA A 45 1.11 1.18 9.75
CA ALA A 45 -0.31 1.27 9.48
C ALA A 45 -0.81 0.27 8.41
N LEU A 46 0.02 -0.69 7.96
CA LEU A 46 -0.39 -1.69 6.96
C LEU A 46 -1.35 -2.74 7.52
N ASP A 47 -1.31 -3.00 8.83
CA ASP A 47 -2.13 -4.04 9.48
C ASP A 47 -3.60 -3.64 9.71
N VAL A 48 -4.01 -2.44 9.28
CA VAL A 48 -5.38 -1.94 9.40
C VAL A 48 -6.00 -1.68 8.03
N SER A 49 -7.31 -1.43 7.99
CA SER A 49 -7.98 -1.04 6.75
C SER A 49 -7.39 0.25 6.19
N LEU A 50 -7.43 0.41 4.86
CA LEU A 50 -6.86 1.56 4.16
C LEU A 50 -7.42 2.91 4.65
N ASP A 51 -8.72 2.95 4.96
CA ASP A 51 -9.36 4.13 5.53
C ASP A 51 -8.78 4.50 6.90
N GLU A 52 -8.54 3.50 7.76
CA GLU A 52 -7.95 3.72 9.09
C GLU A 52 -6.46 4.04 8.98
N SER A 53 -5.74 3.41 8.05
CA SER A 53 -4.32 3.70 7.84
C SER A 53 -4.11 5.15 7.44
N PHE A 54 -4.92 5.71 6.54
CA PHE A 54 -4.85 7.13 6.16
C PHE A 54 -5.13 8.08 7.32
N LYS A 55 -6.06 7.73 8.22
CA LYS A 55 -6.29 8.52 9.44
C LYS A 55 -5.11 8.48 10.40
N ILE A 56 -4.42 7.34 10.51
CA ILE A 56 -3.25 7.17 11.38
C ILE A 56 -2.03 7.92 10.83
N VAL A 57 -1.78 7.83 9.52
CA VAL A 57 -0.58 8.41 8.92
C VAL A 57 -0.71 9.91 8.61
N ALA A 58 -1.94 10.42 8.48
CA ALA A 58 -2.17 11.84 8.27
C ALA A 58 -1.81 12.65 9.53
N ASN A 59 -1.14 13.79 9.34
CA ASN A 59 -0.83 14.73 10.42
C ASN A 59 -2.01 15.67 10.77
N GLN A 60 -3.19 15.44 10.18
CA GLN A 60 -4.41 16.23 10.39
C GLN A 60 -5.65 15.36 10.29
N GLU A 61 -6.77 15.84 10.82
CA GLU A 61 -8.07 15.19 10.61
C GLU A 61 -8.48 15.27 9.14
N LEU A 62 -8.87 14.13 8.58
CA LEU A 62 -9.35 14.02 7.21
C LEU A 62 -10.87 14.05 7.19
N THR A 63 -11.45 14.86 6.30
CA THR A 63 -12.88 14.79 6.02
C THR A 63 -13.22 13.49 5.29
N GLU A 64 -14.49 13.06 5.35
CA GLU A 64 -14.94 11.88 4.58
C GLU A 64 -14.67 12.01 3.07
N GLN A 65 -14.74 13.24 2.54
CA GLN A 65 -14.48 13.50 1.13
C GLN A 65 -12.99 13.32 0.79
N GLU A 66 -12.09 13.85 1.62
CA GLU A 66 -10.64 13.67 1.44
C GLU A 66 -10.25 12.21 1.58
N LEU A 67 -10.83 11.48 2.53
CA LEU A 67 -10.58 10.05 2.71
C LEU A 67 -11.00 9.24 1.49
N LYS A 68 -12.19 9.49 0.95
CA LYS A 68 -12.66 8.86 -0.30
C LYS A 68 -11.75 9.18 -1.48
N GLN A 69 -11.27 10.43 -1.58
CA GLN A 69 -10.33 10.83 -2.62
C GLN A 69 -8.95 10.18 -2.45
N LEU A 70 -8.46 10.02 -1.21
CA LEU A 70 -7.22 9.31 -0.91
C LEU A 70 -7.32 7.86 -1.33
N VAL A 71 -8.36 7.13 -0.92
CA VAL A 71 -8.58 5.73 -1.29
C VAL A 71 -8.64 5.57 -2.82
N HIS A 72 -9.39 6.43 -3.49
CA HIS A 72 -9.49 6.38 -4.95
C HIS A 72 -8.13 6.63 -5.62
N THR A 73 -7.42 7.67 -5.20
CA THR A 73 -6.12 8.07 -5.77
C THR A 73 -5.04 7.04 -5.47
N TYR A 74 -5.07 6.46 -4.28
CA TYR A 74 -4.20 5.38 -3.87
C TYR A 74 -4.32 4.17 -4.82
N HIS A 75 -5.54 3.71 -5.11
CA HIS A 75 -5.71 2.56 -6.00
C HIS A 75 -5.20 2.81 -7.42
N ILE A 76 -5.30 4.04 -7.93
CA ILE A 76 -4.72 4.41 -9.23
C ILE A 76 -3.21 4.24 -9.19
N TYR A 77 -2.53 4.86 -8.21
CA TYR A 77 -1.07 4.79 -8.12
C TYR A 77 -0.55 3.40 -7.75
N TYR A 78 -1.31 2.66 -6.94
CA TYR A 78 -0.98 1.28 -6.60
C TYR A 78 -0.99 0.40 -7.85
N SER A 79 -2.07 0.44 -8.63
CA SER A 79 -2.17 -0.34 -9.87
C SER A 79 -1.14 0.09 -10.92
N GLU A 80 -0.87 1.39 -11.07
CA GLU A 80 0.18 1.87 -11.96
C GLU A 80 1.57 1.35 -11.56
N TYR A 81 1.89 1.38 -10.26
CA TYR A 81 3.19 0.93 -9.77
C TYR A 81 3.32 -0.59 -9.83
N GLU A 82 2.26 -1.32 -9.46
CA GLU A 82 2.19 -2.79 -9.52
C GLU A 82 2.50 -3.30 -10.94
N ILE A 83 1.86 -2.75 -11.97
CA ILE A 83 2.08 -3.18 -13.37
C ILE A 83 3.53 -3.00 -13.82
N HIS A 84 4.24 -2.00 -13.28
CA HIS A 84 5.60 -1.64 -13.73
C HIS A 84 6.72 -2.22 -12.86
N TYR A 85 6.44 -2.49 -11.57
CA TYR A 85 7.47 -2.76 -10.58
C TYR A 85 7.25 -4.03 -9.76
N LEU A 86 6.09 -4.69 -9.88
CA LEU A 86 5.89 -6.02 -9.31
C LEU A 86 6.71 -7.02 -10.13
N LYS A 87 7.99 -7.14 -9.81
CA LYS A 87 8.82 -8.26 -10.28
C LYS A 87 8.49 -9.45 -9.41
N GLU A 88 7.92 -10.49 -10.01
CA GLU A 88 7.87 -11.83 -9.40
C GLU A 88 9.26 -12.13 -8.80
N TYR A 89 9.33 -12.53 -7.52
CA TYR A 89 10.61 -12.92 -6.93
C TYR A 89 11.23 -14.03 -7.80
N SER A 90 12.48 -13.82 -8.24
CA SER A 90 13.20 -14.78 -9.09
C SER A 90 13.29 -16.14 -8.40
N GLY A 91 12.55 -17.12 -8.92
CA GLY A 91 12.44 -18.47 -8.34
C GLY A 91 11.11 -19.17 -8.61
N ILE A 92 10.12 -18.48 -9.17
CA ILE A 92 8.86 -19.06 -9.64
C ILE A 92 8.97 -19.33 -11.15
N SER A 93 9.73 -20.36 -11.54
CA SER A 93 9.75 -20.90 -12.92
C SER A 93 10.07 -22.38 -12.92
#